data_AF-A0A7S2GVX3-F1
#
_entry.id   AF-A0A7S2GVX3-F1
#
_cell.length_a   1.000
_cell.length_b   1.000
_cell.length_c   1.000
_cell.angle_alpha   90.00
_cell.angle_beta   90.00
_cell.angle_gamma   90.00
#
_symmetry.space_group_name_H-M   'P 1'
#
loop_
_entity.id
_entity.type
_entity.pdbx_description
1 polymer ?
#
loop_
_entity_poly.entity_id
_entity_poly.type
_entity_poly.pdbx_seq_one_letter_code
_entity_poly.pdbx_strand_id
1 'polypeptide(L)'
;KIDASYLSPHVNIACNLEAATMGYGVTILMSEPLVRCCNARFSRHFRPIDHVKLQGSKTATRLFTVDLNSEVLPVDSAASSRRKLASRLQDRREREQLKVEILHENYQVHE
;
A
#
# COMPACT_ATOMS: atom_id res chain seq x y z
N LYS A 1 -2.22 4.30 23.44
CA LYS A 1 -1.89 4.44 22.01
C LYS A 1 -1.47 3.06 21.54
N ILE A 2 -2.26 2.40 20.70
CA ILE A 2 -1.97 1.04 20.23
C ILE A 2 -1.46 1.20 18.79
N ASP A 3 -0.29 0.64 18.50
CA ASP A 3 0.23 0.60 17.14
C ASP A 3 -0.49 -0.49 16.36
N ALA A 4 -1.02 -0.14 15.19
CA ALA A 4 -1.67 -1.09 14.30
C ALA A 4 -0.62 -1.89 13.52
N SER A 5 0.10 -2.76 14.21
CA SER A 5 1.11 -3.64 13.61
C SER A 5 0.45 -4.92 13.09
N TYR A 6 0.62 -5.21 11.80
CA TYR A 6 0.13 -6.46 11.20
C TYR A 6 1.14 -7.58 11.45
N LEU A 7 0.78 -8.59 12.25
CA LEU A 7 1.63 -9.74 12.54
C LEU A 7 1.03 -10.99 11.87
N SER A 8 1.64 -11.43 10.77
CA SER A 8 1.15 -12.58 10.00
C SER A 8 2.31 -13.23 9.23
N PRO A 9 2.27 -14.54 8.97
CA PRO A 9 3.22 -15.20 8.05
C PRO A 9 3.28 -14.54 6.66
N HIS A 10 2.19 -13.88 6.23
CA HIS A 10 2.15 -13.13 4.97
C HIS A 10 3.12 -11.95 4.93
N VAL A 11 3.43 -11.35 6.09
CA VAL A 11 4.42 -10.26 6.18
C VAL A 11 5.81 -10.78 5.82
N ASN A 12 6.19 -11.95 6.35
CA ASN A 12 7.47 -12.56 6.04
C ASN A 12 7.58 -12.92 4.55
N ILE A 13 6.49 -13.41 3.94
CA ILE A 13 6.46 -13.68 2.49
C ILE A 13 6.66 -12.38 1.71
N ALA A 14 6.00 -11.28 2.09
CA ALA A 14 6.18 -9.99 1.43
C ALA A 14 7.63 -9.48 1.53
N CYS A 15 8.27 -9.60 2.70
CA CYS A 15 9.68 -9.27 2.87
C CYS A 15 10.60 -10.14 1.99
N ASN A 16 10.33 -11.45 1.92
CA ASN A 16 11.12 -12.34 1.07
C ASN A 16 10.97 -12.03 -0.43
N LEU A 17 9.76 -11.67 -0.87
CA LEU A 17 9.53 -11.26 -2.26
C LEU A 17 10.26 -9.96 -2.58
N GLU A 18 10.24 -9.00 -1.65
CA GLU A 18 10.96 -7.73 -1.78
C GLU A 18 12.47 -7.98 -1.90
N ALA A 19 13.07 -8.76 -1.01
CA ALA A 19 14.49 -9.11 -1.11
C ALA A 19 14.85 -9.84 -2.42
N ALA A 20 13.95 -10.69 -2.93
CA ALA A 20 14.15 -11.42 -4.17
C ALA A 20 14.09 -10.55 -5.44
N THR A 21 13.49 -9.36 -5.38
CA THR A 21 13.41 -8.43 -6.54
C THR A 21 14.79 -8.14 -7.14
N MET A 22 15.79 -7.95 -6.28
CA MET A 22 17.18 -7.70 -6.69
C MET A 22 17.76 -8.86 -7.50
N GLY A 23 17.49 -10.10 -7.09
CA GLY A 23 18.00 -11.29 -7.78
C GLY A 23 17.33 -11.52 -9.14
N TYR A 24 16.05 -11.17 -9.27
CA TYR A 24 15.32 -11.27 -10.54
C TYR A 24 15.48 -10.05 -11.45
N GLY A 25 16.06 -8.95 -10.96
CA GLY A 25 16.24 -7.72 -11.74
C GLY A 25 14.92 -7.05 -12.13
N VAL A 26 13.87 -7.19 -11.30
CA VAL A 26 12.54 -6.61 -11.55
C VAL A 26 12.13 -5.67 -10.42
N THR A 27 11.36 -4.64 -10.72
CA THR A 27 10.93 -3.66 -9.70
C THR A 27 9.85 -4.21 -8.77
N ILE A 28 8.97 -5.06 -9.28
CA ILE A 28 7.83 -5.61 -8.53
C ILE A 28 7.80 -7.13 -8.71
N LEU A 29 7.74 -7.84 -7.59
CA LEU A 29 7.56 -9.29 -7.55
C LEU A 29 6.32 -9.62 -6.72
N MET A 30 5.48 -10.50 -7.23
CA MET A 30 4.22 -10.89 -6.59
C MET A 30 4.07 -12.40 -6.52
N SER A 31 3.39 -12.85 -5.47
CA SER A 31 3.02 -14.24 -5.29
C SER A 31 1.73 -14.58 -6.04
N GLU A 32 1.60 -15.84 -6.43
CA GLU A 32 0.42 -16.38 -7.09
C GLU A 32 -0.91 -16.14 -6.33
N PRO A 33 -1.00 -16.26 -4.99
CA PRO A 33 -2.23 -15.93 -4.27
C PRO A 33 -2.68 -14.49 -4.47
N LEU A 34 -1.75 -13.52 -4.49
CA LEU A 34 -2.07 -12.11 -4.74
C LEU A 34 -2.64 -11.93 -6.14
N VAL A 35 -1.98 -12.52 -7.14
CA VAL A 35 -2.41 -12.45 -8.55
C VAL A 35 -3.81 -13.03 -8.75
N ARG A 36 -4.16 -14.12 -8.05
CA ARG A 36 -5.51 -14.72 -8.08
C ARG A 36 -6.58 -13.84 -7.47
N CYS A 37 -6.22 -12.96 -6.54
CA CYS A 37 -7.15 -11.99 -5.94
C CYS A 37 -7.40 -10.77 -6.85
N CYS A 38 -6.61 -10.57 -7.89
CA CYS A 38 -6.81 -9.47 -8.83
C CYS A 38 -7.95 -9.73 -9.81
N ASN A 39 -8.57 -8.66 -10.29
CA ASN A 39 -9.58 -8.77 -11.34
C ASN A 39 -8.96 -9.19 -12.68
N ALA A 40 -9.78 -9.81 -13.55
CA ALA A 40 -9.31 -10.36 -14.83
C ALA A 40 -8.67 -9.32 -15.77
N ARG A 41 -9.07 -8.04 -15.67
CA ARG A 41 -8.46 -6.96 -16.46
C ARG A 41 -7.01 -6.73 -16.04
N PHE A 42 -6.75 -6.72 -14.75
CA PHE A 42 -5.42 -6.55 -14.20
C PHE A 42 -4.56 -7.79 -14.38
N SER A 43 -5.15 -8.99 -14.30
CA SER A 43 -4.41 -10.24 -14.44
C SER A 43 -3.68 -10.40 -15.77
N ARG A 44 -4.10 -9.69 -16.81
CA ARG A 44 -3.44 -9.65 -18.14
C ARG A 44 -2.07 -8.97 -18.13
N HIS A 45 -1.79 -8.13 -17.13
CA HIS A 45 -0.52 -7.43 -17.01
C HIS A 45 0.54 -8.23 -16.25
N PHE A 46 0.18 -9.38 -15.66
CA PHE A 46 1.13 -10.21 -14.96
C PHE A 46 1.91 -11.11 -15.92
N ARG A 47 3.23 -11.00 -15.85
CA ARG A 47 4.16 -11.91 -16.52
C ARG A 47 4.67 -12.93 -15.50
N PRO A 48 4.51 -14.24 -15.73
CA PRO A 48 5.10 -15.26 -14.88
C PRO A 48 6.63 -15.23 -15.00
N ILE A 49 7.33 -15.42 -13.88
CA ILE A 49 8.78 -15.45 -13.81
C ILE A 49 9.29 -16.84 -13.47
N ASP A 50 8.83 -17.40 -12.33
CA ASP A 50 9.42 -18.61 -11.76
C ASP A 50 8.42 -19.36 -10.86
N HIS A 51 8.80 -20.54 -10.39
CA HIS A 51 8.05 -21.37 -9.44
C HIS A 51 8.96 -21.86 -8.32
N VAL A 52 8.94 -21.14 -7.19
CA VAL A 52 9.93 -21.32 -6.11
C VAL A 52 9.27 -21.64 -4.78
N LYS A 53 10.06 -22.25 -3.88
CA LYS A 53 9.69 -22.44 -2.49
C LYS A 53 10.34 -21.34 -1.64
N LEU A 54 9.52 -20.39 -1.17
CA LEU A 54 9.99 -19.30 -0.31
C LEU A 54 10.24 -19.80 1.12
N GLN A 55 11.23 -19.20 1.80
CA GLN A 55 11.53 -19.51 3.19
C GLN A 55 10.29 -19.24 4.06
N GLY A 56 9.94 -20.22 4.90
CA GLY A 56 8.73 -20.17 5.74
C GLY A 56 7.45 -20.63 5.03
N SER A 57 7.46 -20.86 3.71
CA SER A 57 6.34 -21.49 3.00
C SER A 57 6.50 -23.01 2.93
N LYS A 58 5.43 -23.73 3.24
CA LYS A 58 5.39 -25.20 3.05
C LYS A 58 5.24 -25.57 1.57
N THR A 59 4.54 -24.73 0.82
CA THR A 59 4.20 -24.95 -0.59
C THR A 59 5.05 -24.05 -1.49
N ALA A 60 5.40 -24.58 -2.67
CA ALA A 60 5.95 -23.74 -3.74
C ALA A 60 4.86 -22.78 -4.24
N THR A 61 5.29 -21.63 -4.76
CA THR A 61 4.41 -20.58 -5.28
C THR A 61 4.99 -20.02 -6.56
N ARG A 62 4.11 -19.73 -7.52
CA ARG A 62 4.51 -19.06 -8.75
C ARG A 62 4.74 -17.58 -8.48
N LEU A 63 5.79 -17.06 -9.09
CA LEU A 63 6.16 -15.65 -9.03
C LEU A 63 5.76 -14.95 -10.31
N PHE A 64 5.29 -13.72 -10.15
CA PHE A 64 4.84 -12.86 -11.24
C PHE A 64 5.43 -11.47 -11.09
N THR A 65 5.51 -10.74 -12.19
CA THR A 65 5.85 -9.31 -12.22
C THR A 65 4.88 -8.54 -13.09
N VAL A 66 4.88 -7.22 -12.95
CA VAL A 66 4.30 -6.29 -13.93
C VAL A 66 5.44 -5.46 -14.49
N ASP A 67 5.54 -5.43 -15.81
CA ASP A 67 6.51 -4.58 -16.50
C ASP A 67 5.97 -3.14 -16.49
N LEU A 68 6.70 -2.24 -15.83
CA LEU A 68 6.36 -0.82 -15.71
C LEU A 68 7.38 0.02 -16.49
N ASN A 69 6.90 0.97 -17.29
CA ASN A 69 7.76 1.99 -17.89
C ASN A 69 7.72 3.26 -17.03
N SER A 70 8.70 3.40 -16.13
CA SER A 70 8.82 4.55 -15.25
C SER A 70 9.19 5.84 -15.98
N GLU A 71 9.79 5.76 -17.17
CA GLU A 71 10.23 6.93 -17.94
C GLU A 71 9.05 7.74 -18.50
N VAL A 72 7.90 7.11 -18.65
CA VAL A 72 6.67 7.73 -19.17
C VAL A 72 5.86 8.41 -18.06
N LEU A 73 6.22 8.22 -16.78
CA LEU A 73 5.49 8.81 -15.68
C LEU A 73 5.77 10.32 -15.60
N PRO A 74 4.73 11.17 -15.56
CA PRO A 74 4.93 12.60 -15.40
C PRO A 74 5.53 12.90 -14.03
N VAL A 75 6.58 13.71 -14.00
CA VAL A 75 7.17 14.20 -12.75
C VAL A 75 6.27 15.31 -12.21
N ASP A 76 5.68 15.09 -11.03
CA ASP A 76 4.99 16.16 -10.32
C ASP A 76 5.99 17.27 -9.99
N SER A 77 5.79 18.45 -10.59
CA SER A 77 6.59 19.61 -10.23
C SER A 77 6.36 19.97 -8.75
N ALA A 78 7.44 20.24 -8.01
CA ALA A 78 7.42 20.55 -6.58
C ALA A 78 6.49 21.73 -6.19
N ALA A 79 6.01 22.51 -7.17
CA ALA A 79 5.03 23.57 -6.98
C ALA A 79 3.66 23.05 -6.50
N SER A 80 3.26 21.83 -6.87
CA SER A 80 1.97 21.24 -6.43
C SER A 80 1.97 20.86 -4.95
N SER A 81 3.12 20.42 -4.43
CA SER A 81 3.29 19.96 -3.05
C SER A 81 3.22 21.10 -2.02
N ARG A 82 3.74 22.30 -2.36
CA ARG A 82 3.67 23.47 -1.46
C ARG A 82 2.24 23.96 -1.22
N ARG A 83 1.37 23.92 -2.25
CA ARG A 83 -0.05 24.31 -2.10
C ARG A 83 -0.80 23.38 -1.14
N LYS A 84 -0.49 22.08 -1.13
CA LYS A 84 -1.14 21.09 -0.25
C LYS A 84 -0.77 21.27 1.23
N LEU A 85 0.45 21.69 1.57
CA LEU A 85 0.86 21.81 2.99
C LEU A 85 0.13 22.96 3.71
N ALA A 86 -0.04 24.10 3.03
CA ALA A 86 -0.77 25.25 3.57
C ALA A 86 -2.26 24.93 3.77
N SER A 87 -2.90 24.23 2.82
CA SER A 87 -4.30 23.79 2.94
C SER A 87 -4.50 22.77 4.07
N ARG A 88 -3.56 21.84 4.30
CA ARG A 88 -3.67 20.81 5.35
C ARG A 88 -3.79 21.38 6.77
N LEU A 89 -3.17 22.53 7.05
CA LEU A 89 -3.29 23.18 8.37
C LEU A 89 -4.66 23.80 8.57
N GLN A 90 -5.22 24.38 7.51
CA GLN A 90 -6.56 24.98 7.54
C GLN A 90 -7.63 23.89 7.65
N ASP A 91 -7.52 22.82 6.84
CA ASP A 91 -8.39 21.64 6.95
C ASP A 91 -8.35 21.00 8.34
N ARG A 92 -7.21 21.09 9.05
CA ARG A 92 -7.08 20.60 10.42
C ARG A 92 -7.84 21.49 11.40
N ARG A 93 -7.73 22.82 11.31
CA ARG A 93 -8.48 23.75 12.17
C ARG A 93 -9.98 23.62 11.98
N GLU A 94 -10.43 23.52 10.73
CA GLU A 94 -11.86 23.34 10.41
C GLU A 94 -12.39 22.03 10.99
N ARG A 95 -11.62 20.93 10.90
CA ARG A 95 -11.99 19.65 11.55
C ARG A 95 -12.02 19.74 13.07
N GLU A 96 -11.10 20.48 13.68
CA GLU A 96 -11.10 20.70 15.13
C GLU A 96 -12.31 21.53 15.58
N GLN A 97 -12.68 22.56 14.81
CA GLN A 97 -13.89 23.36 15.06
C GLN A 97 -15.17 22.55 14.92
N LEU A 98 -15.33 21.82 13.81
CA LEU A 98 -16.46 20.90 13.61
C LEU A 98 -16.55 19.86 14.72
N LYS A 99 -15.42 19.31 15.16
CA LYS A 99 -15.40 18.36 16.28
C LYS A 99 -15.88 19.00 17.58
N VAL A 100 -15.44 20.23 17.88
CA VAL A 100 -15.87 20.97 19.07
C VAL A 100 -17.37 21.30 18.98
N GLU A 101 -17.87 21.70 17.82
CA GLU A 101 -19.27 22.03 17.59
C GLU A 101 -20.19 20.80 17.74
N ILE A 102 -19.82 19.67 17.12
CA ILE A 102 -20.53 18.39 17.25
C ILE A 102 -20.52 17.89 18.70
N LEU A 103 -19.39 18.05 19.40
CA LEU A 103 -19.28 17.67 20.81
C LEU A 103 -20.09 18.60 21.71
N HIS A 104 -20.19 19.89 21.38
CA HIS A 104 -20.97 20.87 22.13
C HIS A 104 -22.48 20.61 22.01
N GLU A 105 -22.97 20.18 20.84
CA GLU A 105 -24.38 19.83 20.66
C GLU A 105 -24.77 18.51 21.34
N ASN A 106 -23.86 17.54 21.44
CA ASN A 106 -24.16 16.19 21.94
C ASN A 106 -23.71 15.93 23.40
N TYR A 107 -23.17 16.93 24.10
CA TYR A 107 -22.73 16.79 25.49
C TYR A 107 -23.79 17.35 26.45
N GLN A 108 -24.92 16.64 26.58
CA GLN A 108 -25.73 16.74 27.79
C GLN A 108 -25.09 15.84 28.85
N VAL A 109 -24.34 16.44 29.76
CA VAL A 109 -23.97 15.77 31.02
C VAL A 109 -25.27 15.52 31.76
N HIS A 110 -25.68 14.26 31.85
CA HIS A 110 -26.67 13.86 32.84
C HIS A 110 -26.00 13.99 34.21
N GLU A 111 -26.43 14.99 34.98
CA GLU A 111 -26.13 15.12 36.42
C GLU A 111 -26.67 13.92 37.22
#